data_AF-A0A7Y3E8N7-F1
#
_entry.id   AF-A0A7Y3E8N7-F1
#
_cell.length_a   1.000
_cell.length_b   1.000
_cell.length_c   1.000
_cell.angle_alpha   90.00
_cell.angle_beta   90.00
_cell.angle_gamma   90.00
#
_symmetry.space_group_name_H-M   'P 1'
#
loop_
_entity.id
_entity.type
_entity.pdbx_description
1 polymer ?
#
loop_
_entity_poly.entity_id
_entity_poly.type
_entity_poly.pdbx_seq_one_letter_code
_entity_poly.pdbx_strand_id
1 'polypeptide(L)'
;MKYQPINNSLYINNRKNFMAEMKPKSLAVFNSNDIYPISADSTMPFQQHRDILYLSGVDQEESILLLFPDAVEEKHREVLFLRETNEHIAIWEGEKLTKERATEVSGVKTVYWLSDFDKIFFELMTQSEIIYFNT
;
A
#
# COMPACT_ATOMS: atom_id res chain seq x y z
N MET A 1 10.98 -4.33 -14.00
CA MET A 1 10.17 -3.12 -13.72
C MET A 1 10.19 -2.20 -14.93
N LYS A 2 9.06 -1.58 -15.24
CA LYS A 2 8.88 -0.69 -16.41
C LYS A 2 9.63 0.65 -16.26
N TYR A 3 10.11 0.96 -15.06
CA TYR A 3 10.79 2.20 -14.68
C TYR A 3 12.11 1.92 -13.94
N GLN A 4 13.05 2.87 -13.99
CA GLN A 4 14.21 2.86 -13.10
C GLN A 4 13.73 3.06 -11.65
N PRO A 5 14.18 2.23 -10.69
CA PRO A 5 13.75 2.35 -9.31
C PRO A 5 14.19 3.69 -8.73
N ILE A 6 13.23 4.46 -8.21
CA ILE A 6 13.49 5.68 -7.45
C ILE A 6 13.92 5.28 -6.03
N ASN A 7 14.84 6.04 -5.44
CA ASN A 7 15.28 5.79 -4.07
C ASN A 7 14.10 5.94 -3.08
N ASN A 8 13.93 4.95 -2.21
CA ASN A 8 12.83 4.90 -1.24
C ASN A 8 12.81 6.06 -0.23
N SER A 9 13.93 6.78 -0.08
CA SER A 9 14.02 8.01 0.71
C SER A 9 13.02 9.08 0.25
N LEU A 10 12.70 9.12 -1.05
CA LEU A 10 11.66 10.02 -1.56
C LEU A 10 10.30 9.68 -0.94
N TYR A 11 9.90 8.41 -0.98
CA TYR A 11 8.62 7.95 -0.48
C TYR A 11 8.51 8.10 1.03
N ILE A 12 9.58 7.81 1.78
CA ILE A 12 9.65 8.05 3.23
C ILE A 12 9.41 9.53 3.54
N ASN A 13 10.08 10.45 2.83
CA ASN A 13 9.89 11.88 3.01
C ASN A 13 8.46 12.33 2.66
N ASN A 14 7.88 11.78 1.58
CA ASN A 14 6.52 12.10 1.17
C ASN A 14 5.50 11.69 2.24
N ARG A 15 5.61 10.48 2.79
CA ARG A 15 4.74 10.01 3.88
C ARG A 15 4.92 10.85 5.14
N LYS A 16 6.16 11.18 5.50
CA LYS A 16 6.44 12.06 6.64
C LYS A 16 5.77 13.42 6.48
N ASN A 17 5.87 14.04 5.31
CA ASN A 17 5.23 15.33 5.03
C ASN A 17 3.71 15.23 5.06
N PHE A 18 3.13 14.17 4.48
CA PHE A 18 1.69 13.93 4.52
C PHE A 18 1.19 13.75 5.96
N MET A 19 1.85 12.91 6.74
CA MET A 19 1.49 12.67 8.15
C MET A 19 1.65 13.90 9.05
N ALA A 20 2.55 14.83 8.71
CA ALA A 20 2.71 16.09 9.44
C ALA A 20 1.49 17.02 9.32
N GLU A 21 0.75 16.91 8.21
CA GLU A 21 -0.47 17.70 7.95
C GLU A 21 -1.75 16.98 8.42
N MET A 22 -1.64 15.74 8.88
CA MET A 22 -2.76 14.98 9.40
C MET A 22 -3.20 15.53 10.77
N LYS A 23 -4.52 15.60 10.96
CA LYS A 23 -5.09 15.85 12.29
C LYS A 23 -4.68 14.74 13.28
N PRO A 24 -4.54 15.03 14.57
CA PRO A 24 -4.27 13.99 15.57
C PRO A 24 -5.31 12.87 15.54
N LYS A 25 -4.88 11.67 15.89
CA LYS A 25 -5.68 10.44 15.94
C LYS A 25 -6.42 10.13 14.64
N SER A 26 -5.74 10.34 13.51
CA SER A 26 -6.31 10.07 12.20
C SER A 26 -5.61 8.93 11.46
N LEU A 27 -6.40 8.16 10.73
CA LEU A 27 -5.96 7.05 9.89
C LEU A 27 -6.21 7.41 8.42
N ALA A 28 -5.17 7.37 7.60
CA ALA A 28 -5.30 7.56 6.15
C ALA A 28 -5.19 6.22 5.43
N VAL A 29 -6.11 5.97 4.49
CA VAL A 29 -6.20 4.75 3.69
C VAL A 29 -5.99 5.11 2.23
N PHE A 30 -5.00 4.49 1.59
CA PHE A 30 -4.70 4.62 0.18
C PHE A 30 -4.82 3.28 -0.53
N ASN A 31 -5.74 3.17 -1.47
CA ASN A 31 -5.96 1.95 -2.25
C ASN A 31 -5.25 1.99 -3.59
N SER A 32 -4.79 0.82 -4.05
CA SER A 32 -4.41 0.61 -5.45
C SER A 32 -5.63 0.69 -6.36
N ASN A 33 -5.39 0.90 -7.65
CA ASN A 33 -6.43 0.74 -8.65
C ASN A 33 -6.77 -0.74 -8.86
N ASP A 34 -7.96 -0.98 -9.42
CA ASP A 34 -8.37 -2.28 -9.93
C ASP A 34 -7.80 -2.54 -11.33
N ILE A 35 -7.83 -3.81 -11.75
CA ILE A 35 -7.57 -4.20 -13.13
C ILE A 35 -8.85 -4.03 -13.94
N TYR A 36 -8.84 -3.12 -14.92
CA TYR A 36 -10.02 -2.83 -15.73
C TYR A 36 -10.24 -3.88 -16.84
N PRO A 37 -11.43 -4.50 -16.95
CA PRO A 37 -11.74 -5.43 -18.04
C PRO A 37 -12.02 -4.68 -19.35
N ILE A 38 -11.60 -5.27 -20.47
CA ILE A 38 -11.96 -4.83 -21.83
C ILE A 38 -13.15 -5.66 -22.34
N SER A 39 -13.03 -6.99 -22.27
CA SER A 39 -14.05 -7.94 -22.72
C SER A 39 -13.74 -9.34 -22.18
N ALA A 40 -14.72 -10.00 -21.56
CA ALA A 40 -14.57 -11.32 -20.93
C ALA A 40 -13.27 -11.40 -20.10
N ASP A 41 -12.32 -12.24 -20.52
CA ASP A 41 -11.06 -12.48 -19.80
C ASP A 41 -9.92 -11.51 -20.19
N SER A 42 -10.18 -10.54 -21.08
CA SER A 42 -9.18 -9.55 -21.50
C SER A 42 -9.21 -8.31 -20.62
N THR A 43 -8.04 -7.83 -20.20
CA THR A 43 -7.88 -6.67 -19.32
C THR A 43 -7.04 -5.56 -19.95
N MET A 44 -7.26 -4.32 -19.50
CA MET A 44 -6.38 -3.20 -19.80
C MET A 44 -5.06 -3.34 -19.04
N PRO A 45 -3.94 -2.81 -19.57
CA PRO A 45 -2.70 -2.73 -18.82
C PRO A 45 -2.89 -1.96 -17.50
N PHE A 46 -2.48 -2.56 -16.40
CA PHE A 46 -2.59 -1.96 -15.07
C PHE A 46 -1.92 -0.57 -15.02
N GLN A 47 -2.59 0.37 -14.36
CA GLN A 47 -2.09 1.71 -14.05
C GLN A 47 -2.39 2.01 -12.58
N GLN A 48 -1.34 2.14 -11.78
CA GLN A 48 -1.47 2.38 -10.36
C GLN A 48 -2.13 3.73 -10.03
N HIS A 49 -2.88 3.77 -8.92
CA HIS A 49 -3.41 4.99 -8.35
C HIS A 49 -2.26 5.94 -7.97
N ARG A 50 -2.36 7.22 -8.35
CA ARG A 50 -1.22 8.15 -8.22
C ARG A 50 -0.83 8.42 -6.77
N ASP A 51 -1.80 8.46 -5.86
CA ASP A 51 -1.54 8.72 -4.44
C ASP A 51 -0.73 7.61 -3.77
N ILE A 52 -1.15 6.34 -3.88
CA ILE A 52 -0.40 5.21 -3.31
C ILE A 52 0.97 5.09 -3.99
N LEU A 53 1.06 5.33 -5.30
CA LEU A 53 2.33 5.31 -6.02
C LEU A 53 3.27 6.41 -5.53
N TYR A 54 2.75 7.63 -5.30
CA TYR A 54 3.53 8.76 -4.80
C TYR A 54 4.05 8.56 -3.38
N LEU A 55 3.26 7.87 -2.54
CA LEU A 55 3.59 7.64 -1.13
C LEU A 55 4.41 6.36 -0.88
N SER A 56 4.37 5.38 -1.76
CA SER A 56 5.00 4.07 -1.53
C SER A 56 5.87 3.55 -2.68
N GLY A 57 5.72 4.06 -3.90
CA GLY A 57 6.39 3.48 -5.07
C GLY A 57 5.92 2.08 -5.47
N VAL A 58 4.90 1.53 -4.79
CA VAL A 58 4.33 0.21 -5.07
C VAL A 58 3.48 0.29 -6.32
N ASP A 59 3.89 -0.42 -7.36
CA ASP A 59 3.21 -0.52 -8.66
C ASP A 59 2.63 -1.94 -8.84
N GLN A 60 1.72 -2.31 -7.93
CA GLN A 60 1.01 -3.59 -7.90
C GLN A 60 -0.46 -3.36 -7.58
N GLU A 61 -1.34 -4.13 -8.19
CA GLU A 61 -2.76 -4.17 -7.84
C GLU A 61 -2.97 -4.76 -6.43
N GLU A 62 -4.21 -4.70 -5.94
CA GLU A 62 -4.62 -5.29 -4.66
C GLU A 62 -3.64 -4.97 -3.52
N SER A 63 -3.29 -3.69 -3.44
CA SER A 63 -2.34 -3.15 -2.48
C SER A 63 -2.98 -1.99 -1.72
N ILE A 64 -2.75 -1.93 -0.41
CA ILE A 64 -3.32 -0.89 0.46
C ILE A 64 -2.22 -0.31 1.34
N LEU A 65 -2.09 1.01 1.39
CA LEU A 65 -1.20 1.71 2.31
C LEU A 65 -2.03 2.39 3.41
N LEU A 66 -1.71 2.09 4.66
CA LEU A 66 -2.25 2.77 5.83
C LEU A 66 -1.18 3.65 6.47
N LEU A 67 -1.55 4.90 6.77
CA LEU A 67 -0.72 5.85 7.52
C LEU A 67 -1.46 6.28 8.78
N PHE A 68 -0.84 6.08 9.94
CA PHE A 68 -1.42 6.43 11.23
C PHE A 68 -0.34 6.92 12.21
N PRO A 69 0.03 8.21 12.20
CA PRO A 69 1.16 8.72 12.99
C PRO A 69 1.00 8.47 14.50
N ASP A 70 -0.24 8.46 15.01
CA ASP A 70 -0.57 8.29 16.43
C ASP A 70 -0.93 6.85 16.82
N ALA A 71 -0.66 5.86 15.97
CA ALA A 71 -0.85 4.45 16.33
C ALA A 71 -0.09 4.10 17.63
N VAL A 72 -0.73 3.32 18.51
CA VAL A 72 -0.15 2.91 19.80
C VAL A 72 1.14 2.12 19.60
N GLU A 73 1.14 1.19 18.64
CA GLU A 73 2.34 0.46 18.24
C GLU A 73 3.05 1.21 17.10
N GLU A 74 4.35 1.50 17.29
CA GLU A 74 5.15 2.22 16.29
C GLU A 74 5.19 1.49 14.93
N LYS A 75 5.15 0.14 14.95
CA LYS A 75 5.11 -0.69 13.74
C LYS A 75 3.84 -0.45 12.90
N HIS A 76 2.77 0.09 13.48
CA HIS A 76 1.52 0.33 12.78
C HIS A 76 1.34 1.77 12.29
N ARG A 77 2.37 2.61 12.44
CA ARG A 77 2.33 3.98 11.92
C ARG A 77 2.35 4.04 10.40
N GLU A 78 3.03 3.08 9.78
CA GLU A 78 3.06 2.89 8.34
C GLU A 78 2.89 1.39 8.06
N VAL A 79 1.79 1.02 7.40
CA VAL A 79 1.49 -0.39 7.10
C VAL A 79 1.14 -0.54 5.64
N LEU A 80 1.77 -1.50 4.97
CA LEU A 80 1.48 -1.85 3.59
C LEU A 80 0.88 -3.25 3.53
N PHE A 81 -0.22 -3.40 2.80
CA PHE A 81 -0.86 -4.68 2.51
C PHE A 81 -0.65 -4.99 1.04
N LEU A 82 -0.35 -6.26 0.75
CA LEU A 82 -0.16 -6.76 -0.60
C LEU A 82 -0.92 -8.07 -0.78
N ARG A 83 -1.40 -8.33 -2.00
CA ARG A 83 -1.86 -9.66 -2.40
C ARG A 83 -0.76 -10.70 -2.17
N GLU A 84 -1.10 -11.80 -1.50
CA GLU A 84 -0.21 -12.93 -1.33
C GLU A 84 0.09 -13.58 -2.69
N THR A 85 1.34 -13.95 -2.90
CA THR A 85 1.78 -14.61 -4.15
C THR A 85 2.20 -16.04 -3.89
N ASN A 86 1.94 -16.91 -4.87
CA ASN A 86 2.35 -18.32 -4.90
C ASN A 86 3.08 -18.56 -6.23
N GLU A 87 4.05 -19.47 -6.26
CA GLU A 87 4.75 -19.90 -7.48
C GLU A 87 3.80 -20.22 -8.64
N HIS A 88 2.66 -20.85 -8.36
CA HIS A 88 1.62 -21.12 -9.37
C HIS A 88 1.00 -19.85 -9.94
N ILE A 89 0.78 -18.81 -9.12
CA ILE A 89 0.19 -17.53 -9.54
C ILE A 89 1.23 -16.72 -10.33
N ALA A 90 2.49 -16.72 -9.89
CA ALA A 90 3.58 -15.98 -10.52
C ALA A 90 3.83 -16.41 -11.98
N ILE A 91 3.57 -17.67 -12.33
CA ILE A 91 3.70 -18.17 -13.70
C ILE A 91 2.68 -17.50 -14.64
N TRP A 92 1.48 -17.19 -14.15
CA TRP A 92 0.38 -16.67 -14.98
C TRP A 92 0.19 -15.16 -14.87
N GLU A 93 0.33 -14.58 -13.67
CA GLU A 93 0.08 -13.16 -13.38
C GLU A 93 1.38 -12.34 -13.28
N GLY A 94 2.53 -12.99 -13.45
CA GLY A 94 3.86 -12.38 -13.30
C GLY A 94 4.32 -12.29 -11.83
N GLU A 95 5.58 -11.92 -11.65
CA GLU A 95 6.18 -11.77 -10.34
C GLU A 95 5.53 -10.61 -9.56
N LYS A 96 4.91 -10.94 -8.43
CA LYS A 96 4.40 -9.97 -7.44
C LYS A 96 5.49 -9.65 -6.42
N LEU A 97 5.36 -8.51 -5.76
CA LEU A 97 6.27 -8.08 -4.70
C LEU A 97 6.20 -9.04 -3.50
N THR A 98 7.36 -9.54 -3.08
CA THR A 98 7.50 -10.13 -1.74
C THR A 98 7.49 -9.02 -0.68
N LYS A 99 7.28 -9.39 0.59
CA LYS A 99 7.32 -8.43 1.70
C LYS A 99 8.67 -7.72 1.81
N GLU A 100 9.75 -8.45 1.57
CA GLU A 100 11.12 -7.93 1.58
C GLU A 100 11.31 -6.93 0.45
N ARG A 101 10.89 -7.29 -0.78
CA ARG A 101 11.02 -6.41 -1.93
C ARG A 101 10.14 -5.16 -1.80
N ALA A 102 8.95 -5.30 -1.24
CA ALA A 102 8.07 -4.18 -0.95
C ALA A 102 8.69 -3.21 0.08
N THR A 103 9.35 -3.76 1.10
CA THR A 103 10.11 -2.97 2.08
C THR A 103 11.26 -2.22 1.41
N GLU A 104 12.02 -2.87 0.52
CA GLU A 104 13.10 -2.22 -0.23
C GLU A 104 12.59 -1.07 -1.12
N VAL A 105 11.51 -1.30 -1.86
CA VAL A 105 10.94 -0.32 -2.80
C VAL A 105 10.29 0.86 -2.06
N SER A 106 9.51 0.60 -1.02
CA SER A 106 8.68 1.62 -0.35
C SER A 106 9.33 2.25 0.88
N GLY A 107 10.27 1.55 1.52
CA GLY A 107 10.78 1.90 2.85
C GLY A 107 9.81 1.64 4.00
N VAL A 108 8.60 1.10 3.74
CA VAL A 108 7.64 0.72 4.78
C VAL A 108 8.13 -0.57 5.43
N LYS A 109 8.30 -0.55 6.77
CA LYS A 109 8.86 -1.68 7.51
C LYS A 109 7.84 -2.79 7.79
N THR A 110 6.57 -2.44 7.89
CA THR A 110 5.50 -3.36 8.28
C THR A 110 4.65 -3.67 7.08
N VAL A 111 4.85 -4.88 6.54
CA VAL A 111 4.15 -5.38 5.36
C VAL A 111 3.35 -6.63 5.74
N TYR A 112 2.04 -6.58 5.55
CA TYR A 112 1.12 -7.70 5.77
C TYR A 112 0.56 -8.22 4.44
N TRP A 113 -0.05 -9.41 4.50
CA TRP A 113 -0.85 -9.89 3.39
C TRP A 113 -2.23 -9.26 3.42
N LEU A 114 -2.84 -9.11 2.26
CA LEU A 114 -4.19 -8.53 2.14
C LEU A 114 -5.24 -9.32 2.93
N SER A 115 -5.03 -10.63 3.12
CA SER A 115 -5.88 -11.49 3.97
C SER A 115 -5.90 -11.07 5.44
N ASP A 116 -4.88 -10.36 5.93
CA ASP A 116 -4.82 -9.83 7.30
C ASP A 116 -5.48 -8.45 7.43
N PHE A 117 -5.92 -7.83 6.32
CA PHE A 117 -6.38 -6.44 6.28
C PHE A 117 -7.49 -6.16 7.29
N ASP A 118 -8.60 -6.92 7.23
CA ASP A 118 -9.77 -6.64 8.08
C ASP A 118 -9.43 -6.65 9.57
N LYS A 119 -8.56 -7.58 9.99
CA LYS A 119 -8.14 -7.70 11.39
C LYS A 119 -7.30 -6.50 11.83
N ILE A 120 -6.27 -6.16 11.06
CA ILE A 120 -5.36 -5.07 11.41
C ILE A 120 -6.07 -3.72 11.28
N PHE A 121 -6.86 -3.54 10.22
CA PHE A 121 -7.64 -2.33 10.00
C PHE A 121 -8.65 -2.11 11.14
N PHE A 122 -9.35 -3.16 11.59
CA PHE A 122 -10.24 -3.05 12.75
C PHE A 122 -9.50 -2.59 14.00
N GLU A 123 -8.32 -3.16 14.30
CA GLU A 123 -7.50 -2.76 15.44
C GLU A 123 -7.12 -1.27 15.39
N LEU A 124 -6.65 -0.77 14.23
CA LEU A 124 -6.28 0.63 14.07
C LEU A 124 -7.48 1.57 14.11
N MET A 125 -8.61 1.13 13.56
CA MET A 125 -9.87 1.88 13.59
C MET A 125 -10.35 2.15 15.01
N THR A 126 -10.15 1.22 15.96
CA THR A 126 -10.51 1.46 17.38
C THR A 126 -9.70 2.56 18.06
N GLN A 127 -8.55 2.91 17.49
CA GLN A 127 -7.63 3.93 18.00
C GLN A 127 -7.80 5.28 17.29
N SER A 128 -8.40 5.29 16.10
CA SER A 128 -8.58 6.48 15.27
C SER A 128 -9.92 7.17 15.51
N GLU A 129 -9.94 8.50 15.45
CA GLU A 129 -11.16 9.32 15.50
C GLU A 129 -11.55 9.86 14.12
N ILE A 130 -10.58 9.96 13.19
CA ILE A 130 -10.75 10.57 11.87
C ILE A 130 -10.19 9.62 10.81
N ILE A 131 -10.89 9.50 9.68
CA ILE A 131 -10.43 8.72 8.52
C ILE A 131 -10.24 9.65 7.33
N TYR A 132 -9.08 9.55 6.68
CA TYR A 132 -8.85 10.05 5.34
C TYR A 132 -8.92 8.89 4.35
N PHE A 133 -9.64 9.09 3.25
CA PHE A 133 -9.86 8.07 2.23
C PHE A 133 -9.66 8.68 0.85
N ASN A 134 -8.86 8.06 0.00
CA ASN A 134 -8.73 8.45 -1.40
C ASN A 134 -9.89 7.84 -2.21
N THR A 135 -10.58 8.65 -3.00
CA THR A 135 -11.71 8.25 -3.87
C THR A 135 -11.29 8.17 -5.32
#